data_AF-A0A4U9HQW8-F1
#
_entry.id   AF-A0A4U9HQW8-F1
#
_cell.length_a   1.000
_cell.length_b   1.000
_cell.length_c   1.000
_cell.angle_alpha   90.00
_cell.angle_beta   90.00
_cell.angle_gamma   90.00
#
_symmetry.space_group_name_H-M   'P 1'
#
loop_
_entity.id
_entity.type
_entity.pdbx_description
1 polymer ?
#
loop_
_entity_poly.entity_id
_entity_poly.type
_entity_poly.pdbx_seq_one_letter_code
_entity_poly.pdbx_strand_id
1 'polypeptide(L)'
;MTTETMQITLSHQPADARWGEKALLSTNNDGITIHLTGNGKLGAIQRAARKIDGQGIRQVTLAGEGWGLEQSWAFWQGFRGPKGQRSVEWPQLSADDRQELDRRLKIVDWVRDTINMPAEDLGPEQLRPAPLT
;
A
#
# COMPACT_ATOMS: atom_id res chain seq x y z
N MET A 1 -11.80 -14.22 -15.56
CA MET A 1 -11.92 -14.58 -14.14
C MET A 1 -11.91 -13.28 -13.35
N THR A 2 -13.02 -12.92 -12.71
CA THR A 2 -13.04 -11.77 -11.79
C THR A 2 -12.39 -12.23 -10.49
N THR A 3 -11.12 -11.89 -10.29
CA THR A 3 -10.48 -12.04 -8.99
C THR A 3 -11.25 -11.18 -8.00
N GLU A 4 -11.87 -11.79 -6.98
CA GLU A 4 -12.57 -11.06 -5.92
C GLU A 4 -11.54 -10.33 -5.06
N THR A 5 -11.43 -9.02 -5.25
CA THR A 5 -10.53 -8.15 -4.49
C THR A 5 -11.26 -7.50 -3.32
N MET A 6 -10.56 -7.30 -2.20
CA MET A 6 -11.11 -6.60 -1.05
C MET A 6 -11.10 -5.08 -1.30
N GLN A 7 -12.26 -4.44 -1.26
CA GLN A 7 -12.36 -2.99 -1.44
C GLN A 7 -11.88 -2.26 -0.19
N ILE A 8 -11.00 -1.27 -0.38
CA ILE A 8 -10.48 -0.40 0.68
C ILE A 8 -10.89 1.03 0.39
N THR A 9 -11.62 1.65 1.31
CA THR A 9 -12.10 3.03 1.19
C THR A 9 -11.55 3.91 2.30
N LEU A 10 -11.50 5.22 2.05
CA LEU A 10 -11.13 6.22 3.05
C LEU A 10 -12.38 6.96 3.54
N SER A 11 -12.44 7.24 4.84
CA SER A 11 -13.48 8.06 5.43
C SER A 11 -12.89 9.06 6.41
N HIS A 12 -13.40 10.28 6.43
CA HIS A 12 -13.08 11.27 7.47
C HIS A 12 -14.03 11.21 8.67
N GLN A 13 -15.02 10.31 8.63
CA GLN A 13 -15.92 10.05 9.74
C GLN A 13 -15.34 8.98 10.67
N PRO A 14 -15.62 9.06 11.98
CA PRO A 14 -15.28 7.97 12.89
C PRO A 14 -16.03 6.68 12.51
N ALA A 15 -15.48 5.54 12.91
CA ALA A 15 -16.20 4.29 12.82
C ALA A 15 -17.45 4.32 13.72
N ASP A 16 -18.40 3.44 13.42
CA ASP A 16 -19.53 3.17 14.31
C ASP A 16 -19.04 2.74 15.71
N ALA A 17 -19.78 3.14 16.75
CA ALA A 17 -19.40 2.94 18.15
C ALA A 17 -19.12 1.47 18.53
N ARG A 18 -19.68 0.49 17.80
CA ARG A 18 -19.41 -0.94 18.02
C ARG A 18 -17.95 -1.33 17.79
N TRP A 19 -17.21 -0.56 16.99
CA TRP A 19 -15.77 -0.75 16.77
C TRP A 19 -14.91 -0.06 17.84
N GLY A 20 -15.51 0.78 18.69
CA GLY A 20 -14.85 1.62 19.69
C GLY A 20 -14.52 3.03 19.17
N GLU A 21 -14.40 3.99 20.10
CA GLU A 21 -14.29 5.44 19.81
C GLU A 21 -13.09 5.85 18.93
N LYS A 22 -12.06 4.99 18.82
CA LYS A 22 -10.80 5.28 18.11
C LYS A 22 -10.44 4.21 17.09
N ALA A 23 -11.43 3.50 16.57
CA ALA A 23 -11.19 2.46 15.58
C ALA A 23 -10.59 3.06 14.30
N LEU A 24 -9.44 2.53 13.89
CA LEU A 24 -8.77 2.90 12.64
C LEU A 24 -9.44 2.23 11.42
N LEU A 25 -10.03 1.05 11.64
CA LEU A 25 -10.63 0.22 10.61
C LEU A 25 -12.03 -0.19 11.05
N SER A 26 -12.95 -0.24 10.10
CA SER A 26 -14.18 -1.02 10.19
C SER A 26 -14.32 -1.88 8.94
N THR A 27 -15.06 -2.98 9.06
CA THR A 27 -15.27 -3.94 7.97
C THR A 27 -16.75 -4.27 7.84
N ASN A 28 -17.25 -4.32 6.62
CA ASN A 28 -18.61 -4.77 6.30
C ASN A 28 -18.58 -5.65 5.03
N ASN A 29 -19.76 -5.97 4.49
CA ASN A 29 -19.85 -6.80 3.27
C ASN A 29 -19.27 -6.12 2.02
N ASP A 30 -19.17 -4.79 2.02
CA ASP A 30 -18.67 -4.02 0.88
C ASP A 30 -17.13 -3.93 0.90
N GLY A 31 -16.51 -4.00 2.09
CA GLY A 31 -15.07 -4.02 2.23
C GLY A 31 -14.58 -3.46 3.57
N ILE A 32 -13.41 -2.82 3.53
CA ILE A 32 -12.74 -2.22 4.69
C ILE A 32 -12.69 -0.70 4.54
N THR A 33 -13.13 0.01 5.58
CA THR A 33 -13.02 1.47 5.65
C THR A 33 -11.88 1.88 6.59
N ILE A 34 -11.01 2.78 6.13
CA ILE A 34 -9.98 3.42 6.95
C ILE A 34 -10.49 4.79 7.43
N HIS A 35 -10.55 4.98 8.75
CA HIS A 35 -11.08 6.19 9.37
C HIS A 35 -9.97 7.20 9.69
N LEU A 36 -9.99 8.36 9.01
CA LEU A 36 -8.97 9.41 9.02
C LEU A 36 -9.43 10.64 9.81
N THR A 37 -9.71 10.45 11.11
CA THR A 37 -10.32 11.45 12.02
C THR A 37 -9.32 12.36 12.74
N GLY A 38 -8.01 12.18 12.53
CA GLY A 38 -6.97 12.94 13.22
C GLY A 38 -5.82 13.41 12.32
N ASN A 39 -4.78 13.93 12.96
CA ASN A 39 -3.53 14.32 12.30
C ASN A 39 -2.72 13.08 11.88
N GLY A 40 -1.77 13.25 10.96
CA GLY A 40 -0.89 12.14 10.52
C GLY A 40 -1.62 11.09 9.68
N LYS A 41 -2.54 11.53 8.81
CA LYS A 41 -3.41 10.66 7.99
C LYS A 41 -2.63 9.63 7.15
N LEU A 42 -1.48 10.01 6.57
CA LEU A 42 -0.63 9.07 5.81
C LEU A 42 -0.11 7.92 6.70
N GLY A 43 0.37 8.24 7.90
CA GLY A 43 0.79 7.23 8.87
C GLY A 43 -0.37 6.36 9.38
N ALA A 44 -1.59 6.90 9.43
CA ALA A 44 -2.79 6.12 9.71
C ALA A 44 -3.09 5.11 8.60
N ILE A 45 -3.03 5.54 7.33
CA ILE A 45 -3.21 4.67 6.15
C ILE A 45 -2.16 3.55 6.14
N GLN A 46 -0.89 3.86 6.38
CA GLN A 46 0.17 2.86 6.40
C GLN A 46 -0.05 1.80 7.50
N ARG A 47 -0.41 2.22 8.72
CA ARG A 47 -0.72 1.29 9.82
C ARG A 47 -1.96 0.45 9.52
N ALA A 48 -2.98 1.04 8.90
CA ALA A 48 -4.18 0.34 8.46
C ALA A 48 -3.84 -0.74 7.43
N ALA A 49 -3.07 -0.39 6.40
CA ALA A 49 -2.60 -1.32 5.37
C ALA A 49 -1.82 -2.50 5.96
N ARG A 50 -0.96 -2.26 6.95
CA ARG A 50 -0.24 -3.33 7.67
C ARG A 50 -1.19 -4.25 8.44
N LYS A 51 -2.23 -3.71 9.07
CA LYS A 51 -3.27 -4.51 9.74
C LYS A 51 -4.07 -5.35 8.75
N ILE A 52 -4.40 -4.79 7.59
CA ILE A 52 -5.11 -5.50 6.51
C ILE A 52 -4.25 -6.68 6.00
N ASP A 53 -2.96 -6.47 5.74
CA ASP A 53 -2.04 -7.54 5.37
C ASP A 53 -1.95 -8.65 6.45
N GLY A 54 -1.95 -8.24 7.72
CA GLY A 54 -1.94 -9.13 8.88
C GLY A 54 -3.17 -10.04 8.99
N GLN A 55 -4.29 -9.67 8.36
CA GLN A 55 -5.49 -10.51 8.26
C GLN A 55 -5.39 -11.57 7.15
N GLY A 56 -4.28 -11.60 6.40
CA GLY A 56 -4.08 -12.54 5.30
C GLY A 56 -4.69 -12.08 3.97
N ILE A 57 -5.24 -10.86 3.91
CA ILE A 57 -5.76 -10.26 2.68
C ILE A 57 -4.58 -9.90 1.78
N ARG A 58 -4.52 -10.47 0.57
CA ARG A 58 -3.41 -10.27 -0.39
C ARG A 58 -3.80 -9.51 -1.65
N GLN A 59 -5.08 -9.39 -1.95
CA GLN A 59 -5.59 -8.71 -3.14
C GLN A 59 -6.60 -7.66 -2.72
N VAL A 60 -6.32 -6.40 -3.04
CA VAL A 60 -7.13 -5.26 -2.62
C VAL A 60 -7.35 -4.29 -3.78
N THR A 61 -8.45 -3.56 -3.72
CA THR A 61 -8.74 -2.43 -4.62
C THR A 61 -8.88 -1.17 -3.78
N LEU A 62 -8.12 -0.13 -4.12
CA LEU A 62 -8.25 1.18 -3.48
C LEU A 62 -9.38 1.94 -4.18
N ALA A 63 -10.54 2.00 -3.53
CA ALA A 63 -11.78 2.50 -4.12
C ALA A 63 -12.34 3.71 -3.37
N GLY A 64 -13.28 4.39 -4.01
CA GLY A 64 -13.89 5.61 -3.50
C GLY A 64 -12.98 6.83 -3.64
N GLU A 65 -13.38 7.92 -2.97
CA GLU A 65 -12.70 9.21 -3.02
C GLU A 65 -11.58 9.35 -1.98
N GLY A 66 -10.77 10.40 -2.12
CA GLY A 66 -9.72 10.75 -1.16
C GLY A 66 -8.39 10.04 -1.38
N TRP A 67 -8.31 9.12 -2.33
CA TRP A 67 -7.04 8.54 -2.75
C TRP A 67 -6.31 9.47 -3.73
N GLY A 68 -5.11 9.90 -3.34
CA GLY A 68 -4.13 10.50 -4.23
C GLY A 68 -2.84 9.69 -4.24
N LEU A 69 -1.78 10.25 -4.85
CA LEU A 69 -0.45 9.66 -4.89
C LEU A 69 0.06 9.30 -3.49
N GLU A 70 0.04 10.26 -2.56
CA GLU A 70 0.63 10.07 -1.23
C GLU A 70 -0.15 9.06 -0.37
N GLN A 71 -1.48 9.03 -0.48
CA GLN A 71 -2.33 8.05 0.20
C GLN A 71 -2.08 6.64 -0.34
N SER A 72 -2.03 6.50 -1.67
CA SER A 72 -1.75 5.22 -2.35
C SER A 72 -0.36 4.71 -1.97
N TRP A 73 0.63 5.61 -1.96
CA TRP A 73 2.00 5.30 -1.56
C TRP A 73 2.11 4.88 -0.09
N ALA A 74 1.47 5.62 0.82
CA ALA A 74 1.42 5.28 2.23
C ALA A 74 0.76 3.90 2.47
N PHE A 75 -0.30 3.59 1.71
CA PHE A 75 -0.93 2.27 1.76
C PHE A 75 0.06 1.17 1.33
N TRP A 76 0.71 1.31 0.16
CA TRP A 76 1.67 0.32 -0.33
C TRP A 76 2.78 0.03 0.66
N GLN A 77 3.35 1.09 1.26
CA GLN A 77 4.44 0.95 2.23
C GLN A 77 4.06 0.12 3.46
N GLY A 78 2.78 0.13 3.85
CA GLY A 78 2.26 -0.66 4.96
C GLY A 78 1.78 -2.06 4.55
N PHE A 79 1.22 -2.17 3.34
CA PHE A 79 0.66 -3.40 2.81
C PHE A 79 1.73 -4.39 2.35
N ARG A 80 2.81 -3.89 1.71
CA ARG A 80 3.90 -4.73 1.22
C ARG A 80 4.54 -5.53 2.36
N GLY A 81 4.89 -6.78 2.07
CA GLY A 81 5.56 -7.66 3.02
C GLY A 81 6.73 -8.41 2.39
N PRO A 82 7.61 -9.01 3.22
CA PRO A 82 8.82 -9.68 2.74
C PRO A 82 8.55 -11.02 2.04
N LYS A 83 7.38 -11.62 2.27
CA LYS A 83 7.00 -12.94 1.73
C LYS A 83 5.60 -12.89 1.14
N GLY A 84 5.40 -13.60 0.03
CA GLY A 84 4.12 -13.69 -0.67
C GLY A 84 3.85 -12.50 -1.60
N GLN A 85 3.11 -12.75 -2.67
CA GLN A 85 2.68 -11.73 -3.62
C GLN A 85 1.46 -10.97 -3.06
N ARG A 86 1.41 -9.67 -3.35
CA ARG A 86 0.30 -8.78 -3.02
C ARG A 86 -0.09 -8.03 -4.28
N SER A 87 -1.38 -7.93 -4.53
CA SER A 87 -1.92 -7.17 -5.65
C SER A 87 -2.73 -6.00 -5.12
N VAL A 88 -2.52 -4.84 -5.72
CA VAL A 88 -3.28 -3.62 -5.43
C VAL A 88 -3.80 -3.09 -6.76
N GLU A 89 -5.13 -3.01 -6.87
CA GLU A 89 -5.75 -2.22 -7.93
C GLU A 89 -5.78 -0.75 -7.47
N TRP A 90 -5.08 0.09 -8.22
CA TRP A 90 -4.90 1.49 -7.91
C TRP A 90 -6.14 2.32 -8.25
N PRO A 91 -6.39 3.41 -7.51
CA PRO A 91 -7.48 4.32 -7.82
C PRO A 91 -7.19 5.05 -9.15
N GLN A 92 -8.21 5.71 -9.71
CA GLN A 92 -8.01 6.64 -10.82
C GLN A 92 -7.17 7.83 -10.33
N LEU A 93 -5.96 7.95 -10.87
CA LEU A 93 -5.02 9.04 -10.57
C LEU A 93 -4.79 9.89 -11.83
N SER A 94 -4.30 11.11 -11.65
CA SER A 94 -3.78 11.91 -12.76
C SER A 94 -2.62 11.16 -13.46
N ALA A 95 -2.34 11.49 -14.72
CA ALA A 95 -1.25 10.83 -15.46
C ALA A 95 0.11 11.03 -14.78
N ASP A 96 0.37 12.23 -14.26
CA ASP A 96 1.61 12.57 -13.56
C ASP A 96 1.73 11.81 -12.23
N ASP A 97 0.67 11.79 -11.42
CA ASP A 97 0.65 11.04 -10.16
C ASP A 97 0.82 9.54 -10.40
N ARG A 98 0.16 9.01 -11.43
CA ARG A 98 0.27 7.59 -11.77
C ARG A 98 1.70 7.25 -12.19
N GLN A 99 2.32 8.08 -13.04
CA GLN A 99 3.70 7.89 -13.46
C GLN A 99 4.66 7.94 -12.27
N GLU A 100 4.47 8.88 -11.36
CA GLU A 100 5.29 8.99 -10.15
C GLU A 100 5.10 7.78 -9.22
N LEU A 101 3.87 7.31 -9.03
CA LEU A 101 3.61 6.09 -8.27
C LEU A 101 4.34 4.88 -8.87
N ASP A 102 4.23 4.68 -10.19
CA ASP A 102 4.89 3.56 -10.89
C ASP A 102 6.42 3.62 -10.75
N ARG A 103 7.02 4.82 -10.78
CA ARG A 103 8.46 5.01 -10.50
C ARG A 103 8.83 4.59 -9.09
N ARG A 104 8.06 5.03 -8.08
CA ARG A 104 8.30 4.68 -6.67
C ARG A 104 8.19 3.18 -6.44
N LEU A 105 7.18 2.53 -7.03
CA LEU A 105 6.99 1.08 -6.98
C LEU A 105 8.21 0.35 -7.57
N LYS A 106 8.61 0.72 -8.79
CA LYS A 106 9.75 0.11 -9.48
C LYS A 106 11.05 0.22 -8.68
N ILE A 107 11.34 1.40 -8.13
CA ILE A 107 12.56 1.62 -7.34
C ILE A 107 12.52 0.77 -6.07
N VAL A 108 11.39 0.77 -5.35
CA VAL A 108 11.29 0.04 -4.09
C VAL A 108 11.31 -1.47 -4.28
N ASP A 109 10.68 -1.99 -5.33
CA ASP A 109 10.75 -3.40 -5.67
C ASP A 109 12.19 -3.79 -6.06
N TRP A 110 12.89 -2.95 -6.85
CA TRP A 110 14.30 -3.17 -7.17
C TRP A 110 15.21 -3.17 -5.92
N VAL A 111 15.07 -2.18 -5.02
CA VAL A 111 15.84 -2.14 -3.76
C VAL A 111 15.55 -3.39 -2.93
N ARG A 112 14.28 -3.80 -2.83
CA ARG A 112 13.87 -4.98 -2.06
C ARG A 112 14.47 -6.26 -2.64
N ASP A 113 14.36 -6.44 -3.94
CA ASP A 113 14.82 -7.65 -4.61
C ASP A 113 16.35 -7.72 -4.58
N THR A 114 17.04 -6.59 -4.76
CA THR A 114 18.51 -6.51 -4.63
C THR A 114 18.98 -6.85 -3.21
N ILE A 115 18.35 -6.32 -2.15
CA ILE A 115 18.77 -6.63 -0.77
C ILE A 115 18.47 -8.08 -0.37
N ASN A 116 17.42 -8.69 -0.93
CA ASN A 116 17.04 -10.07 -0.61
C ASN A 116 17.72 -11.11 -1.52
N MET A 117 18.57 -10.72 -2.47
CA MET A 117 19.39 -11.66 -3.24
C MET A 117 20.41 -12.35 -2.30
N PRO A 118 20.65 -13.67 -2.47
CA PRO A 118 21.70 -14.37 -1.73
C PRO A 118 23.06 -13.68 -1.90
N ALA A 119 23.90 -13.69 -0.86
CA ALA A 119 25.23 -13.07 -0.91
C ALA A 119 26.15 -13.67 -1.99
N GLU A 120 25.86 -14.91 -2.41
CA GLU A 120 26.55 -15.61 -3.51
C GLU A 120 26.25 -14.98 -4.88
N ASP A 121 25.12 -14.26 -5.02
CA ASP A 121 24.67 -13.57 -6.23
C ASP A 121 24.95 -12.05 -6.22
N LEU A 122 25.56 -11.52 -5.14
CA LEU A 122 25.86 -10.10 -4.95
C LEU A 122 27.36 -9.87 -4.75
N GLY A 123 28.10 -9.84 -5.84
CA GLY A 123 29.49 -9.38 -5.85
C GLY A 123 29.60 -7.85 -5.75
N PRO A 124 30.68 -7.29 -5.16
CA PRO A 124 30.91 -5.83 -5.08
C PRO A 124 30.85 -5.10 -6.42
N GLU A 125 31.20 -5.80 -7.50
CA GLU A 125 31.18 -5.34 -8.88
C GLU A 125 29.75 -5.08 -9.42
N GLN A 126 28.75 -5.83 -8.95
CA GLN A 126 27.36 -5.76 -9.41
C GLN A 126 26.53 -4.66 -8.71
N LEU A 127 27.07 -4.07 -7.63
CA LEU A 127 26.45 -3.00 -6.85
C LEU A 127 26.81 -1.59 -7.34
N ARG A 128 27.62 -1.46 -8.40
CA ARG A 128 27.98 -0.15 -8.96
C ARG A 128 26.86 0.38 -9.86
N PRO A 129 26.38 1.62 -9.65
CA PRO A 129 25.52 2.26 -10.65
C PRO A 129 26.32 2.42 -11.96
N ALA A 130 25.66 2.18 -13.09
CA ALA A 130 26.25 2.43 -14.40
C ALA A 130 26.76 3.89 -14.46
N PRO A 131 27.96 4.14 -14.99
CA PRO A 131 28.46 5.51 -15.13
C PRO A 131 27.48 6.28 -16.01
N LEU A 132 27.04 7.44 -15.51
CA LEU A 132 26.25 8.38 -16.29
C LEU A 132 27.12 8.88 -17.46
N THR A 133 26.80 8.47 -18.67
CA THR A 133 27.29 9.07 -19.93
C THR A 133 26.18 9.86 -20.58
#